data_AF-A0A9E3G414-F1
#
_entry.id   AF-A0A9E3G414-F1
#
_cell.length_a   1.000
_cell.length_b   1.000
_cell.length_c   1.000
_cell.angle_alpha   90.00
_cell.angle_beta   90.00
_cell.angle_gamma   90.00
#
_symmetry.space_group_name_H-M   'P 1'
#
loop_
_entity.id
_entity.type
_entity.pdbx_description
1 polymer ?
#
loop_
_entity_poly.entity_id
_entity_poly.type
_entity_poly.pdbx_seq_one_letter_code
_entity_poly.pdbx_strand_id
1 'polypeptide(L)'
;MNVNASPYPRWERQGAVSRFLLDPNRSVYEIEEMELIGGSLFVALALDPADLVGQFESEQNAKQACARDFTKRQSAGHARRQREP
;
A
#
# COMPACT_ATOMS: atom_id res chain seq x y z
N MET A 1 -13.19 26.50 14.17
CA MET A 1 -12.02 26.49 13.27
C MET A 1 -11.68 25.04 12.98
N ASN A 2 -12.06 24.51 11.81
CA ASN A 2 -11.76 23.12 11.45
C ASN A 2 -10.56 23.13 10.50
N VAL A 3 -9.36 23.09 11.08
CA VAL A 3 -8.11 23.06 10.33
C VAL A 3 -7.99 21.71 9.64
N ASN A 4 -8.08 21.73 8.30
CA ASN A 4 -7.86 20.62 7.36
C ASN A 4 -7.07 19.45 7.96
N ALA A 5 -7.77 18.38 8.34
CA ALA A 5 -7.12 17.09 8.54
C ALA A 5 -6.40 16.72 7.25
N SER A 6 -5.13 16.33 7.34
CA SER A 6 -4.40 15.83 6.18
C SER A 6 -5.21 14.69 5.56
N PRO A 7 -5.55 14.72 4.26
CA PRO A 7 -6.30 13.64 3.62
C PRO A 7 -5.46 12.36 3.50
N TYR A 8 -4.24 12.35 4.03
CA TYR A 8 -3.31 11.24 4.00
C TYR A 8 -3.16 10.61 5.40
N PRO A 9 -2.90 9.29 5.47
CA PRO A 9 -2.73 8.37 4.34
C PRO A 9 -4.07 7.98 3.69
N ARG A 10 -4.07 7.76 2.37
CA ARG A 10 -5.27 7.34 1.63
C ARG A 10 -4.96 6.43 0.45
N TRP A 11 -5.96 5.65 0.07
CA TRP A 11 -5.99 4.98 -1.23
C TRP A 11 -6.55 5.92 -2.29
N GLU A 12 -5.90 5.93 -3.45
CA GLU A 12 -6.39 6.60 -4.65
C GLU A 12 -6.36 5.62 -5.82
N ARG A 13 -7.45 5.57 -6.60
CA ARG A 13 -7.57 4.69 -7.76
C ARG A 13 -7.58 5.52 -9.04
N GLN A 14 -6.72 5.15 -9.98
CA GLN A 14 -6.60 5.75 -11.30
C GLN A 14 -6.56 4.64 -12.36
N GLY A 15 -7.66 4.47 -13.08
CA GLY A 15 -7.80 3.38 -14.05
C GLY A 15 -7.74 2.01 -13.38
N ALA A 16 -6.83 1.15 -13.85
CA ALA A 16 -6.57 -0.18 -13.31
C ALA A 16 -5.64 -0.19 -12.07
N VAL A 17 -5.13 0.97 -11.66
CA VAL A 17 -4.09 1.05 -10.63
C VAL A 17 -4.63 1.75 -9.39
N SER A 18 -4.39 1.16 -8.22
CA SER A 18 -4.68 1.77 -6.91
C SER A 18 -3.41 1.99 -6.13
N ARG A 19 -3.18 3.22 -5.66
CA ARG A 19 -1.97 3.62 -4.94
C ARG A 19 -2.29 3.99 -3.49
N PHE A 20 -1.42 3.57 -2.57
CA PHE A 20 -1.46 4.02 -1.19
C PHE A 20 -0.51 5.19 -0.99
N LEU A 21 -1.08 6.39 -0.82
CA LEU A 21 -0.37 7.65 -0.70
C LEU A 21 -0.15 7.99 0.78
N LEU A 22 1.09 8.29 1.15
CA LEU A 22 1.44 8.84 2.46
C LEU A 22 1.41 10.37 2.47
N ASP A 23 1.66 10.99 1.32
CA ASP A 23 1.62 12.42 1.06
C ASP A 23 1.40 12.64 -0.45
N PRO A 24 1.21 13.89 -0.93
CA PRO A 24 0.89 14.16 -2.34
C PRO A 24 1.93 13.63 -3.35
N ASN A 25 3.18 13.44 -2.92
CA ASN A 25 4.28 13.09 -3.81
C ASN A 25 4.84 11.68 -3.51
N ARG A 26 4.27 10.96 -2.55
CA ARG A 26 4.80 9.68 -2.08
C ARG A 26 3.72 8.62 -1.97
N SER A 27 3.82 7.61 -2.84
CA SER A 27 3.17 6.33 -2.69
C SER A 27 4.12 5.30 -2.08
N VAL A 28 3.58 4.35 -1.33
CA VAL A 28 4.36 3.22 -0.78
C VAL A 28 3.84 1.85 -1.20
N TYR A 29 2.60 1.78 -1.69
CA TYR A 29 2.06 0.58 -2.33
C TYR A 29 1.34 0.93 -3.63
N GLU A 30 1.39 -0.02 -4.55
CA GLU A 30 0.60 -0.02 -5.77
C GLU A 30 -0.13 -1.37 -5.90
N ILE A 31 -1.39 -1.33 -6.32
CA ILE A 31 -2.20 -2.51 -6.65
C ILE A 31 -2.62 -2.34 -8.11
N GLU A 32 -2.11 -3.20 -8.97
CA GLU A 32 -2.50 -3.25 -10.38
C GLU A 32 -3.59 -4.31 -10.56
N GLU A 33 -4.69 -3.92 -11.18
CA GLU A 33 -5.73 -4.82 -11.65
C GLU A 33 -5.41 -5.30 -13.06
N MET A 34 -5.32 -6.60 -13.22
CA MET A 34 -5.12 -7.28 -14.48
C MET A 34 -6.40 -8.03 -14.85
N GLU A 35 -7.01 -7.67 -15.98
CA GLU A 35 -8.13 -8.42 -16.54
C GLU A 35 -7.64 -9.75 -17.11
N LEU A 36 -8.22 -10.86 -16.64
CA LEU A 36 -7.97 -12.21 -17.11
C LEU A 36 -9.24 -12.82 -17.69
N ILE A 37 -9.09 -13.92 -18.43
CA ILE A 37 -10.24 -14.73 -18.87
C ILE A 37 -10.86 -15.36 -17.62
N GLY A 38 -12.03 -14.86 -17.21
CA GLY A 38 -12.78 -15.35 -16.05
C GLY A 38 -12.73 -14.49 -14.79
N GLY A 39 -12.09 -13.30 -14.84
CA GLY A 39 -12.11 -12.34 -13.72
C GLY A 39 -10.90 -11.43 -13.67
N SER A 40 -10.78 -10.65 -12.61
CA SER A 40 -9.63 -9.77 -12.37
C SER A 40 -8.64 -10.39 -11.39
N LEU A 41 -7.35 -10.18 -11.62
CA LEU A 41 -6.27 -10.45 -10.67
C LEU A 41 -5.71 -9.12 -10.17
N PHE A 42 -5.49 -9.00 -8.87
CA PHE A 42 -4.94 -7.80 -8.24
C PHE A 42 -3.53 -8.10 -7.73
N VAL A 43 -2.53 -7.46 -8.32
CA VAL A 43 -1.11 -7.61 -7.97
C VAL A 43 -0.69 -6.45 -7.08
N ALA A 44 -0.30 -6.73 -5.84
CA ALA A 44 0.10 -5.71 -4.87
C ALA A 44 1.61 -5.65 -4.72
N LEU A 45 2.19 -4.46 -4.91
CA LEU A 45 3.61 -4.17 -4.83
C LEU A 45 3.88 -3.14 -3.73
N ALA A 46 4.89 -3.39 -2.91
CA ALA A 46 5.53 -2.36 -2.11
C ALA A 46 6.53 -1.63 -3.02
N LEU A 47 6.54 -0.30 -3.01
CA LEU A 47 7.43 0.46 -3.89
C LEU A 47 8.84 0.62 -3.31
N ASP A 48 9.00 0.44 -1.99
CA ASP A 48 10.28 0.53 -1.29
C ASP A 48 10.39 -0.49 -0.13
N PRO A 49 11.20 -1.57 -0.29
CA PRO A 49 11.82 -2.01 -1.53
C PRO A 49 10.74 -2.48 -2.51
N ALA A 50 11.02 -2.43 -3.82
CA ALA A 50 10.16 -2.89 -4.91
C ALA A 50 9.84 -4.39 -4.81
N ASP A 51 8.99 -4.75 -3.84
CA ASP A 51 8.74 -6.12 -3.41
C ASP A 51 7.28 -6.51 -3.68
N LEU A 52 7.09 -7.75 -4.13
CA LEU A 52 5.75 -8.32 -4.23
C LEU A 52 5.18 -8.56 -2.83
N VAL A 53 4.09 -7.87 -2.51
CA VAL A 53 3.28 -8.14 -1.31
C VAL A 53 2.42 -9.39 -1.54
N GLY A 54 1.85 -9.53 -2.74
CA GLY A 54 1.11 -10.72 -3.14
C GLY A 54 0.21 -10.51 -4.36
N GLN A 55 -0.53 -11.56 -4.71
CA GLN A 55 -1.55 -11.56 -5.75
C GLN A 55 -2.89 -11.97 -5.13
N PHE A 56 -3.98 -11.33 -5.54
CA PHE A 56 -5.27 -11.43 -4.87
C PHE A 56 -6.43 -11.44 -5.88
N GLU A 57 -7.52 -12.11 -5.54
CA GLU A 57 -8.75 -12.15 -6.35
C GLU A 57 -9.59 -10.88 -6.21
N SER A 58 -9.24 -9.98 -5.29
CA SER A 58 -9.96 -8.72 -5.09
C SER A 58 -9.04 -7.59 -4.60
N GLU A 59 -9.38 -6.36 -5.02
CA GLU A 59 -8.69 -5.14 -4.57
C GLU A 59 -8.73 -4.98 -3.04
N GLN A 60 -9.86 -5.35 -2.42
CA GLN A 60 -10.03 -5.27 -0.97
C GLN A 60 -9.02 -6.15 -0.23
N ASN A 61 -8.80 -7.39 -0.69
CA ASN A 61 -7.84 -8.31 -0.10
C ASN A 61 -6.41 -7.79 -0.25
N ALA A 62 -6.09 -7.24 -1.43
CA ALA A 62 -4.80 -6.61 -1.70
C ALA A 62 -4.53 -5.41 -0.77
N LYS A 63 -5.52 -4.52 -0.58
CA LYS A 63 -5.41 -3.38 0.35
C LYS A 63 -5.18 -3.82 1.79
N GLN A 64 -5.89 -4.85 2.25
CA GLN A 64 -5.70 -5.42 3.59
C GLN A 64 -4.31 -6.03 3.76
N ALA A 65 -3.78 -6.70 2.74
CA ALA A 65 -2.42 -7.23 2.77
C ALA A 65 -1.37 -6.12 2.86
N CYS A 66 -1.51 -5.06 2.07
CA CYS A 66 -0.64 -3.89 2.13
C CYS A 66 -0.67 -3.23 3.52
N ALA A 67 -1.86 -3.10 4.14
CA ALA A 67 -1.99 -2.53 5.48
C ALA A 67 -1.27 -3.36 6.56
N ARG A 68 -1.32 -4.70 6.45
CA ARG A 68 -0.57 -5.61 7.33
C ARG A 68 0.94 -5.49 7.12
N ASP A 69 1.38 -5.44 5.86
CA ASP A 69 2.79 -5.27 5.52
C ASP A 69 3.34 -3.92 6.03
N PHE A 70 2.58 -2.84 5.86
CA PHE A 70 2.93 -1.51 6.34
C PHE A 70 3.15 -1.47 7.86
N THR A 71 2.19 -2.03 8.61
CA THR A 71 2.29 -2.12 10.08
C THR A 71 3.54 -2.90 10.51
N LYS A 72 3.81 -4.04 9.86
CA LYS A 72 5.01 -4.85 10.13
C LYS A 72 6.30 -4.07 9.90
N ARG A 73 6.40 -3.36 8.77
CA ARG A 73 7.58 -2.54 8.41
C ARG A 73 7.79 -1.38 9.39
N GLN A 74 6.73 -0.73 9.85
CA GLN A 74 6.82 0.30 10.87
C GLN A 74 7.36 -0.24 12.20
N SER A 75 6.84 -1.38 12.67
CA SER A 75 7.32 -2.01 13.91
C SER A 75 8.77 -2.46 13.81
N ALA A 76 9.20 -3.00 12.66
CA ALA A 76 10.60 -3.37 12.42
C ALA A 76 11.54 -2.16 12.39
N GLY A 77 11.12 -1.04 11.77
CA GLY A 77 11.88 0.21 11.77
C GLY A 77 12.02 0.82 13.18
N HIS A 78 10.96 0.73 14.00
CA HIS A 78 11.00 1.19 15.39
C HIS A 78 11.94 0.33 16.25
N ALA A 79 11.89 -1.00 16.08
CA ALA A 79 12.80 -1.91 16.78
C ALA A 79 14.27 -1.71 16.41
N ARG A 80 14.56 -1.28 15.17
CA ARG A 80 15.93 -1.00 14.71
C ARG A 80 16.51 0.27 15.33
N ARG A 81 15.71 1.34 15.47
CA ARG A 81 16.13 2.61 16.09
C ARG A 81 16.36 2.52 17.60
N GLN A 82 15.75 1.55 18.29
CA GLN A 82 16.00 1.32 19.73
C GLN A 82 17.26 0.47 20.01
N ARG A 83 17.95 -0.02 18.96
CA ARG A 83 19.15 -0.86 19.08
C ARG A 83 20.43 -0.17 18.61
N GLU A 84 20.37 1.11 18.26
CA GLU A 84 21.57 1.90 17.97
C GLU A 84 22.06 2.54 19.29
N PRO A 85 23.28 2.21 19.76
CA PRO A 85 23.86 2.73 21.01
C PRO A 85 24.31 4.19 20.93
#